data_AF-A0A2S6IL43-F1
#
_entry.id   AF-A0A2S6IL43-F1
#
_cell.length_a   1.000
_cell.length_b   1.000
_cell.length_c   1.000
_cell.angle_alpha   90.00
_cell.angle_beta   90.00
_cell.angle_gamma   90.00
#
_symmetry.space_group_name_H-M   'P 1'
#
loop_
_entity.id
_entity.type
_entity.pdbx_description
1 polymer ?
#
loop_
_entity_poly.entity_id
_entity_poly.type
_entity_poly.pdbx_seq_one_letter_code
_entity_poly.pdbx_strand_id
1 'polypeptide(L)'
;MFNIITLVTIIVVATFVVATIFYRSNSTYKILYGILVVNLISEMALLLGKTIFTFPIVHVYNLHIFFHTGLWIYLIVYLLKKFKIDLIIVYSYIMFSLINILFIETKQITFNTFLIGSGIYLLYFIFKNFQLLKLEDLNHFKSNNFLLLSAPLSFFFAMSFVFSFRDSEMRMIKIGGRTLYNILQNGGNIIYYSLLILYIIKSRNDGKTQIAND
;
A
#
# COMPACT_ATOMS: atom_id res chain seq x y z
N MET A 1 -3.92 27.37 16.52
CA MET A 1 -3.07 26.18 16.73
C MET A 1 -3.70 25.04 15.94
N PHE A 2 -3.45 25.01 14.62
CA PHE A 2 -4.19 24.14 13.70
C PHE A 2 -3.75 22.68 13.86
N ASN A 3 -4.71 21.74 13.82
CA ASN A 3 -4.49 20.29 13.91
C ASN A 3 -3.41 19.81 12.92
N ILE A 4 -2.18 19.63 13.40
CA ILE A 4 -1.07 19.06 12.63
C ILE A 4 -1.33 17.56 12.37
N ILE A 5 -2.03 16.90 13.32
CA ILE A 5 -2.35 15.48 13.27
C ILE A 5 -3.57 15.27 12.38
N THR A 6 -3.40 14.44 11.35
CA THR A 6 -4.49 14.07 10.44
C THR A 6 -5.13 12.75 10.86
N LEU A 7 -6.35 12.48 10.37
CA LEU A 7 -7.00 11.18 10.57
C LEU A 7 -6.14 10.02 10.02
N VAL A 8 -5.51 10.22 8.86
CA VAL A 8 -4.62 9.22 8.24
C VAL A 8 -3.47 8.89 9.18
N THR A 9 -2.82 9.91 9.74
CA THR A 9 -1.73 9.74 10.72
C THR A 9 -2.16 8.88 11.91
N ILE A 10 -3.33 9.13 12.49
CA ILE A 10 -3.87 8.35 13.62
C ILE A 10 -4.05 6.89 13.22
N ILE A 11 -4.65 6.63 12.04
CA ILE A 11 -4.91 5.28 11.54
C ILE A 11 -3.61 4.53 11.25
N VAL A 12 -2.60 5.19 10.67
CA VAL A 12 -1.29 4.59 10.38
C VAL A 12 -0.61 4.15 11.69
N VAL A 13 -0.55 5.04 12.68
CA VAL A 13 0.04 4.75 13.99
C VAL A 13 -0.72 3.63 14.69
N ALA A 14 -2.05 3.69 14.72
CA ALA A 14 -2.87 2.65 15.32
C ALA A 14 -2.64 1.28 14.67
N THR A 15 -2.64 1.22 13.34
CA THR A 15 -2.37 -0.03 12.60
C THR A 15 -0.97 -0.56 12.91
N PHE A 16 0.03 0.31 12.96
CA PHE A 16 1.41 -0.08 13.26
C PHE A 16 1.56 -0.62 14.68
N VAL A 17 0.91 0.01 15.68
CA VAL A 17 0.89 -0.48 17.06
C VAL A 17 0.22 -1.85 17.14
N VAL A 18 -0.94 -2.02 16.50
CA VAL A 18 -1.65 -3.31 16.42
C VAL A 18 -0.75 -4.38 15.79
N ALA A 19 -0.05 -4.05 14.70
CA ALA A 19 0.89 -4.98 14.07
C ALA A 19 2.08 -5.32 14.98
N THR A 20 2.61 -4.36 15.72
CA THR A 20 3.73 -4.60 16.63
C THR A 20 3.32 -5.50 17.80
N ILE A 21 2.13 -5.29 18.37
CA ILE A 21 1.59 -6.12 19.46
C ILE A 21 1.31 -7.55 18.98
N PHE A 22 0.81 -7.70 17.75
CA PHE A 22 0.50 -9.01 17.15
C PHE A 22 1.55 -9.50 16.16
N TYR A 23 2.82 -9.14 16.40
CA TYR A 23 3.92 -9.46 15.50
C TYR A 23 4.09 -10.96 15.31
N ARG A 24 4.46 -11.37 14.08
CA ARG A 24 4.80 -12.75 13.74
C ARG A 24 6.08 -12.81 12.90
N SER A 25 6.88 -13.85 13.15
CA SER A 25 8.17 -14.04 12.46
C SER A 25 8.05 -14.71 11.08
N ASN A 26 6.84 -14.98 10.58
CA ASN A 26 6.68 -15.56 9.25
C ASN A 26 7.02 -14.54 8.14
N SER A 27 7.47 -15.02 6.99
CA SER A 27 7.97 -14.15 5.91
C SER A 27 6.91 -13.17 5.39
N THR A 28 5.66 -13.62 5.25
CA THR A 28 4.52 -12.77 4.83
C THR A 28 4.35 -11.58 5.76
N TYR A 29 4.39 -11.84 7.07
CA TYR A 29 4.23 -10.82 8.09
C TYR A 29 5.44 -9.88 8.14
N LYS A 30 6.65 -10.37 7.92
CA LYS A 30 7.85 -9.52 7.81
C LYS A 30 7.73 -8.52 6.65
N ILE A 31 7.21 -8.97 5.50
CA ILE A 31 6.98 -8.09 4.35
C ILE A 31 5.87 -7.06 4.67
N LEU A 32 4.74 -7.50 5.23
CA LEU A 32 3.66 -6.60 5.67
C LEU A 32 4.16 -5.59 6.70
N TYR A 33 4.96 -6.03 7.67
CA TYR A 33 5.54 -5.15 8.67
C TYR A 33 6.45 -4.11 8.03
N GLY A 34 7.26 -4.50 7.03
CA GLY A 34 8.02 -3.56 6.20
C GLY A 34 7.14 -2.50 5.51
N ILE A 35 6.00 -2.90 4.96
CA ILE A 35 5.02 -1.96 4.36
C ILE A 35 4.50 -0.97 5.41
N LEU A 36 4.15 -1.46 6.59
CA LEU A 36 3.67 -0.61 7.69
C LEU A 36 4.75 0.33 8.23
N VAL A 37 6.01 -0.12 8.30
CA VAL A 37 7.16 0.72 8.64
C VAL A 37 7.34 1.83 7.61
N VAL A 38 7.27 1.53 6.32
CA VAL A 38 7.32 2.55 5.26
C VAL A 38 6.21 3.58 5.44
N ASN A 39 4.97 3.14 5.67
CA ASN A 39 3.84 4.04 5.93
C ASN A 39 4.09 4.95 7.15
N LEU A 40 4.54 4.37 8.26
CA LEU A 40 4.81 5.11 9.49
C LEU A 40 5.92 6.14 9.28
N ILE A 41 7.05 5.74 8.69
CA ILE A 41 8.19 6.63 8.44
C ILE A 41 7.76 7.78 7.53
N SER A 42 7.00 7.50 6.47
CA SER A 42 6.50 8.54 5.57
C SER A 42 5.59 9.54 6.28
N GLU A 43 4.65 9.07 7.11
CA GLU A 43 3.79 9.97 7.89
C GLU A 43 4.58 10.79 8.91
N MET A 44 5.53 10.18 9.64
CA MET A 44 6.38 10.91 10.58
C MET A 44 7.24 11.96 9.87
N ALA A 45 7.81 11.62 8.70
CA ALA A 45 8.58 12.56 7.88
C ALA A 45 7.72 13.72 7.37
N LEU A 46 6.46 13.47 6.98
CA LEU A 46 5.52 14.52 6.57
C LEU A 46 5.14 15.44 7.73
N LEU A 47 4.92 14.90 8.94
CA LEU A 47 4.66 15.71 10.13
C LEU A 47 5.86 16.59 10.46
N LEU A 48 7.06 16.00 10.51
CA LEU A 48 8.31 16.72 10.79
C LEU A 48 8.58 17.81 9.75
N GLY A 49 8.34 17.52 8.46
CA GLY A 49 8.49 18.48 7.38
C GLY A 49 7.57 19.70 7.53
N LYS A 50 6.33 19.49 8.03
CA LYS A 50 5.38 20.59 8.32
C LYS A 50 5.79 21.43 9.53
N THR A 51 6.50 20.85 10.51
CA THR A 51 6.86 21.53 11.76
C THR A 51 8.23 22.20 11.75
N ILE A 52 9.23 21.60 11.07
CA ILE A 52 10.66 21.98 11.19
C ILE A 52 11.22 22.55 9.86
N PHE A 53 10.38 22.71 8.83
CA PHE A 53 10.60 23.53 7.63
C PHE A 53 12.02 23.48 7.02
N THR A 54 12.41 22.31 6.51
CA THR A 54 13.59 22.17 5.60
C THR A 54 13.52 20.95 4.67
N PHE A 55 12.64 19.97 4.92
CA PHE A 55 12.61 18.72 4.15
C PHE A 55 11.67 18.82 2.93
N PRO A 56 12.12 18.51 1.69
CA PRO A 56 11.26 18.56 0.53
C PRO A 56 10.21 17.44 0.58
N ILE A 57 8.95 17.81 0.80
CA ILE A 57 7.78 16.91 0.87
C ILE A 57 7.73 15.97 -0.35
N VAL A 58 8.15 16.45 -1.52
CA VAL A 58 8.22 15.68 -2.76
C VAL A 58 9.09 14.42 -2.62
N HIS A 59 10.25 14.52 -1.97
CA HIS A 59 11.13 13.36 -1.79
C HIS A 59 10.53 12.32 -0.86
N VAL A 60 9.80 12.75 0.18
CA VAL A 60 9.09 11.84 1.08
C VAL A 60 8.04 11.05 0.31
N TYR A 61 7.25 11.71 -0.55
CA TYR A 61 6.29 11.03 -1.41
C TYR A 61 6.93 10.10 -2.42
N ASN A 62 8.05 10.48 -3.05
CA ASN A 62 8.72 9.64 -4.05
C ASN A 62 9.29 8.36 -3.42
N LEU A 63 9.94 8.49 -2.26
CA LEU A 63 10.43 7.34 -1.51
C LEU A 63 9.26 6.46 -1.02
N HIS A 64 8.19 7.07 -0.52
CA HIS A 64 6.99 6.35 -0.13
C HIS A 64 6.42 5.54 -1.30
N ILE A 65 6.16 6.17 -2.45
CA ILE A 65 5.61 5.53 -3.65
C ILE A 65 6.49 4.37 -4.09
N PHE A 66 7.81 4.59 -4.13
CA PHE A 66 8.80 3.58 -4.53
C PHE A 66 8.76 2.35 -3.61
N PHE A 67 8.93 2.56 -2.30
CA PHE A 67 9.03 1.45 -1.35
C PHE A 67 7.67 0.78 -1.11
N HIS A 68 6.60 1.56 -0.94
CA HIS A 68 5.27 1.03 -0.66
C HIS A 68 4.77 0.16 -1.82
N THR A 69 4.77 0.69 -3.04
CA THR A 69 4.30 -0.04 -4.21
C THR A 69 5.22 -1.21 -4.53
N GLY A 70 6.54 -1.03 -4.40
CA GLY A 70 7.52 -2.10 -4.60
C GLY A 70 7.32 -3.27 -3.64
N LEU A 71 7.10 -3.00 -2.35
CA LEU A 71 6.83 -4.04 -1.35
C LEU A 71 5.50 -4.75 -1.58
N TRP A 72 4.46 -4.04 -2.04
CA TRP A 72 3.19 -4.67 -2.42
C TRP A 72 3.36 -5.59 -3.63
N ILE A 73 4.04 -5.15 -4.68
CA ILE A 73 4.35 -5.98 -5.86
C ILE A 73 5.18 -7.20 -5.44
N TYR A 74 6.17 -7.01 -4.58
CA TYR A 74 6.95 -8.12 -4.04
C TYR A 74 6.09 -9.11 -3.24
N LEU A 75 5.19 -8.62 -2.37
CA LEU A 75 4.30 -9.44 -1.55
C LEU A 75 3.33 -10.28 -2.40
N ILE A 76 2.72 -9.70 -3.42
CA ILE A 76 1.81 -10.43 -4.31
C ILE A 76 2.54 -11.48 -5.13
N VAL A 77 3.72 -11.15 -5.64
CA VAL A 77 4.57 -12.13 -6.33
C VAL A 77 5.00 -13.22 -5.36
N TYR A 78 5.35 -12.91 -4.11
CA TYR A 78 5.74 -13.88 -3.10
C TYR A 78 4.61 -14.86 -2.76
N LEU A 79 3.38 -14.36 -2.57
CA LEU A 79 2.24 -15.17 -2.15
C LEU A 79 1.58 -15.95 -3.29
N LEU A 80 1.59 -15.42 -4.51
CA LEU A 80 0.97 -16.05 -5.69
C LEU A 80 1.99 -16.69 -6.64
N LYS A 81 3.26 -16.76 -6.22
CA LYS A 81 4.35 -17.29 -7.05
C LYS A 81 4.02 -18.71 -7.49
N LYS A 82 3.92 -18.91 -8.79
CA LYS A 82 3.93 -20.26 -9.37
C LYS A 82 5.28 -20.58 -9.98
N PHE A 83 5.97 -19.57 -10.53
CA PHE A 83 7.24 -19.76 -11.24
C PHE A 83 8.29 -18.71 -10.85
N LYS A 84 9.57 -19.02 -11.05
CA LYS A 84 10.67 -18.05 -10.82
C LYS A 84 10.55 -16.81 -11.69
N ILE A 85 9.95 -16.93 -12.88
CA ILE A 85 9.76 -15.83 -13.83
C ILE A 85 8.87 -14.70 -13.28
N ASP A 86 8.00 -14.99 -12.31
CA ASP A 86 7.14 -13.98 -11.68
C ASP A 86 7.96 -12.86 -11.00
N LEU A 87 9.23 -13.11 -10.63
CA LEU A 87 10.14 -12.10 -10.06
C LEU A 87 10.57 -11.02 -11.07
N ILE A 88 10.49 -11.29 -12.38
CA ILE A 88 10.79 -10.27 -13.40
C ILE A 88 9.90 -9.04 -13.21
N ILE A 89 8.67 -9.22 -12.75
CA ILE A 89 7.72 -8.13 -12.52
C ILE A 89 8.21 -7.16 -11.44
N VAL A 90 8.81 -7.71 -10.37
CA VAL A 90 9.40 -6.91 -9.28
C VAL A 90 10.60 -6.13 -9.81
N TYR A 91 11.50 -6.82 -10.54
CA TYR A 91 12.70 -6.18 -11.08
C TYR A 91 12.38 -5.13 -12.14
N SER A 92 11.39 -5.37 -13.01
CA SER A 92 10.95 -4.39 -14.01
C SER A 92 10.38 -3.15 -13.35
N TYR A 93 9.59 -3.31 -12.27
CA TYR A 93 9.07 -2.17 -11.52
C TYR A 93 10.21 -1.37 -10.87
N ILE A 94 11.16 -2.03 -10.19
CA ILE A 94 12.29 -1.36 -9.53
C ILE A 94 13.12 -0.59 -10.57
N MET A 95 13.48 -1.23 -11.68
CA MET A 95 14.27 -0.60 -12.75
C MET A 95 13.54 0.60 -13.35
N PHE A 96 12.26 0.44 -13.69
CA PHE A 96 11.44 1.55 -14.18
C PHE A 96 11.42 2.71 -13.19
N SER A 97 11.20 2.41 -11.90
CA SER A 97 11.07 3.42 -10.86
C SER A 97 12.37 4.20 -10.65
N LEU A 98 13.52 3.52 -10.67
CA LEU A 98 14.84 4.16 -10.59
C LEU A 98 15.09 5.06 -11.80
N ILE A 99 14.81 4.58 -13.02
CA ILE A 99 14.94 5.39 -14.24
C ILE A 99 14.04 6.62 -14.17
N ASN A 100 12.79 6.45 -13.73
CA ASN A 100 11.83 7.54 -13.66
C ASN A 100 12.25 8.61 -12.62
N ILE A 101 12.71 8.20 -11.43
CA ILE A 101 13.20 9.11 -10.39
C ILE A 101 14.47 9.86 -10.83
N LEU A 102 15.40 9.17 -11.51
CA LEU A 102 16.70 9.74 -11.86
C LEU A 102 16.69 10.59 -13.14
N PHE A 103 15.81 10.30 -14.09
CA PHE A 103 15.87 10.90 -15.43
C PHE A 103 14.58 11.61 -15.89
N ILE A 104 13.40 11.21 -15.42
CA ILE A 104 12.11 11.68 -15.98
C ILE A 104 11.42 12.65 -15.02
N GLU A 105 11.05 12.21 -13.82
CA GLU A 105 10.30 12.98 -12.82
C GLU A 105 11.20 13.41 -11.65
N THR A 106 12.36 14.02 -11.96
CA THR A 106 13.45 14.27 -10.99
C THR A 106 13.10 15.22 -9.84
N LYS A 107 12.35 16.29 -10.12
CA LYS A 107 11.98 17.33 -9.14
C LYS A 107 10.48 17.33 -8.78
N GLN A 108 9.72 16.41 -9.35
CA GLN A 108 8.27 16.32 -9.19
C GLN A 108 7.90 15.05 -8.43
N ILE A 109 6.64 14.97 -8.01
CA ILE A 109 6.10 13.72 -7.48
C ILE A 109 6.15 12.68 -8.61
N THR A 110 6.56 11.45 -8.30
CA THR A 110 6.73 10.39 -9.30
C THR A 110 5.40 9.74 -9.68
N PHE A 111 4.55 10.48 -10.39
CA PHE A 111 3.22 10.03 -10.82
C PHE A 111 3.31 8.80 -11.72
N ASN A 112 4.28 8.76 -12.64
CA ASN A 112 4.44 7.62 -13.55
C ASN A 112 4.81 6.34 -12.78
N THR A 113 5.69 6.46 -11.78
CA THR A 113 6.08 5.35 -10.90
C THR A 113 4.87 4.77 -10.17
N PHE A 114 4.01 5.64 -9.62
CA PHE A 114 2.78 5.19 -8.98
C PHE A 114 1.86 4.50 -9.98
N LEU A 115 1.54 5.16 -11.10
CA LEU A 115 0.59 4.66 -12.10
C LEU A 115 0.97 3.28 -12.64
N ILE A 116 2.24 3.12 -13.04
CA ILE A 116 2.76 1.87 -13.57
C ILE A 116 2.81 0.81 -12.47
N GLY A 117 3.25 1.15 -11.26
CA GLY A 117 3.30 0.20 -10.15
C GLY A 117 1.91 -0.30 -9.73
N SER A 118 0.94 0.59 -9.57
CA SER A 118 -0.45 0.21 -9.27
C SER A 118 -1.07 -0.58 -10.41
N GLY A 119 -0.79 -0.22 -11.67
CA GLY A 119 -1.26 -0.95 -12.85
C GLY A 119 -0.70 -2.37 -12.92
N ILE A 120 0.61 -2.52 -12.71
CA ILE A 120 1.28 -3.83 -12.62
C ILE A 120 0.65 -4.67 -11.52
N TYR A 121 0.47 -4.11 -10.32
CA TYR A 121 -0.14 -4.84 -9.21
C TYR A 121 -1.56 -5.31 -9.55
N LEU A 122 -2.40 -4.41 -10.07
CA LEU A 122 -3.80 -4.71 -10.43
C LEU A 122 -3.89 -5.78 -11.50
N LEU A 123 -3.14 -5.64 -12.59
CA LEU A 123 -3.15 -6.62 -13.69
C LEU A 123 -2.65 -7.98 -13.22
N TYR A 124 -1.58 -8.02 -12.42
CA TYR A 124 -1.06 -9.26 -11.87
C TYR A 124 -2.05 -9.91 -10.89
N PHE A 125 -2.66 -9.13 -9.99
CA PHE A 125 -3.69 -9.59 -9.07
C PHE A 125 -4.86 -10.23 -9.83
N ILE A 126 -5.40 -9.53 -10.82
CA ILE A 126 -6.51 -10.02 -11.65
C ILE A 126 -6.10 -11.30 -12.37
N PHE A 127 -4.98 -11.28 -13.09
CA PHE A 127 -4.51 -12.41 -13.89
C PHE A 127 -4.31 -13.67 -13.04
N LYS A 128 -3.62 -13.56 -11.89
CA LYS A 128 -3.38 -14.72 -11.01
C LYS A 128 -4.65 -15.23 -10.35
N ASN A 129 -5.56 -14.35 -9.92
CA ASN A 129 -6.83 -14.79 -9.37
C ASN A 129 -7.70 -15.49 -10.41
N PHE A 130 -7.69 -15.02 -11.67
CA PHE A 130 -8.35 -15.75 -12.76
C PHE A 130 -7.72 -17.14 -13.01
N GLN A 131 -6.40 -17.27 -12.90
CA GLN A 131 -5.74 -18.58 -12.99
C GLN A 131 -6.18 -19.52 -11.85
N LEU A 132 -6.27 -19.03 -10.62
CA LEU A 132 -6.72 -19.82 -9.47
C LEU A 132 -8.19 -20.22 -9.58
N LEU A 133 -9.05 -19.32 -10.10
CA LEU A 133 -10.45 -19.62 -10.36
C LEU A 133 -10.62 -20.71 -11.42
N LYS A 134 -9.81 -20.68 -12.49
CA LYS A 134 -9.78 -21.75 -13.51
C LYS A 134 -9.32 -23.10 -12.98
N LEU A 135 -8.56 -23.10 -11.88
CA LEU A 135 -8.10 -24.31 -11.19
C LEU A 135 -9.07 -24.73 -10.07
N GLU A 136 -10.22 -24.07 -9.94
CA GLU A 136 -11.23 -24.31 -8.90
C GLU A 136 -10.71 -24.17 -7.45
N ASP A 137 -9.62 -23.41 -7.25
CA ASP A 137 -9.07 -23.16 -5.92
C ASP A 137 -9.86 -22.09 -5.16
N LEU A 138 -11.09 -22.45 -4.76
CA LEU A 138 -11.98 -21.59 -3.98
C LEU A 138 -11.47 -21.33 -2.55
N ASN A 139 -10.55 -22.17 -2.07
CA ASN A 139 -9.94 -22.02 -0.75
C ASN A 139 -9.04 -20.78 -0.70
N HIS A 140 -8.37 -20.45 -1.80
CA HIS A 140 -7.61 -19.21 -1.91
C HIS A 140 -8.47 -17.97 -1.57
N PHE A 141 -9.66 -17.86 -2.16
CA PHE A 141 -10.54 -16.70 -1.98
C PHE A 141 -11.12 -16.58 -0.56
N LYS A 142 -11.13 -17.67 0.21
CA LYS A 142 -11.52 -17.68 1.62
C LYS A 142 -10.33 -17.44 2.57
N SER A 143 -9.11 -17.45 2.05
CA SER A 143 -7.89 -17.34 2.86
C SER A 143 -7.61 -15.91 3.32
N ASN A 144 -6.89 -15.79 4.43
CA ASN A 144 -6.37 -14.49 4.90
C ASN A 144 -5.38 -13.87 3.91
N ASN A 145 -4.71 -14.68 3.09
CA ASN A 145 -3.79 -14.15 2.08
C ASN A 145 -4.54 -13.38 0.99
N PHE A 146 -5.70 -13.87 0.55
CA PHE A 146 -6.54 -13.12 -0.40
C PHE A 146 -7.02 -11.78 0.20
N LEU A 147 -7.42 -11.78 1.47
CA LEU A 147 -7.76 -10.54 2.20
C LEU A 147 -6.59 -9.55 2.19
N LEU A 148 -5.37 -10.02 2.53
CA LEU A 148 -4.17 -9.19 2.54
C LEU A 148 -3.85 -8.60 1.16
N LEU A 149 -3.89 -9.43 0.11
CA LEU A 149 -3.61 -9.01 -1.26
C LEU A 149 -4.68 -8.08 -1.84
N SER A 150 -5.90 -8.12 -1.28
CA SER A 150 -6.98 -7.22 -1.67
C SER A 150 -6.88 -5.85 -1.00
N ALA A 151 -6.20 -5.74 0.14
CA ALA A 151 -6.07 -4.50 0.90
C ALA A 151 -5.61 -3.28 0.06
N PRO A 152 -4.47 -3.34 -0.67
CA PRO A 152 -3.95 -2.18 -1.39
C PRO A 152 -4.80 -1.80 -2.61
N LEU A 153 -5.75 -2.63 -3.06
CA LEU A 153 -6.60 -2.31 -4.21
C LEU A 153 -7.34 -0.99 -3.99
N SER A 154 -7.97 -0.84 -2.82
CA SER A 154 -8.71 0.37 -2.45
C SER A 154 -7.82 1.63 -2.45
N PHE A 155 -6.62 1.51 -1.90
CA PHE A 155 -5.61 2.56 -1.90
C PHE A 155 -5.17 2.92 -3.32
N PHE A 156 -4.85 1.93 -4.16
CA PHE A 156 -4.44 2.13 -5.54
C PHE A 156 -5.53 2.78 -6.38
N PHE A 157 -6.79 2.37 -6.23
CA PHE A 157 -7.90 3.03 -6.92
C PHE A 157 -8.07 4.47 -6.46
N ALA A 158 -8.13 4.72 -5.15
CA ALA A 158 -8.31 6.07 -4.60
C ALA A 158 -7.18 7.02 -5.05
N MET A 159 -5.93 6.57 -4.96
CA MET A 159 -4.78 7.37 -5.35
C MET A 159 -4.64 7.50 -6.87
N SER A 160 -5.11 6.52 -7.66
CA SER A 160 -5.22 6.68 -9.12
C SER A 160 -6.17 7.83 -9.44
N PHE A 161 -7.35 7.92 -8.83
CA PHE A 161 -8.22 9.08 -9.07
C PHE A 161 -7.57 10.41 -8.68
N VAL A 162 -6.73 10.43 -7.65
CA VAL A 162 -5.98 11.64 -7.26
C VAL A 162 -4.89 11.99 -8.28
N PHE A 163 -4.19 10.99 -8.83
CA PHE A 163 -3.01 11.17 -9.67
C PHE A 163 -3.31 11.19 -11.18
N SER A 164 -4.34 10.47 -11.63
CA SER A 164 -4.71 10.29 -13.04
C SER A 164 -5.07 11.60 -13.74
N PHE A 165 -5.56 12.61 -13.00
CA PHE A 165 -5.90 13.87 -13.63
C PHE A 165 -4.67 14.73 -13.92
N ARG A 166 -3.53 14.55 -13.21
CA ARG A 166 -2.34 15.44 -13.15
C ARG A 166 -2.65 16.92 -12.84
N ASP A 167 -3.83 17.39 -13.22
CA ASP A 167 -4.46 18.66 -12.99
C ASP A 167 -4.78 18.89 -11.50
N SER A 168 -4.29 20.01 -11.00
CA SER A 168 -4.57 20.52 -9.66
C SER A 168 -6.01 20.92 -9.45
N GLU A 169 -6.73 21.33 -10.50
CA GLU A 169 -8.07 21.90 -10.37
C GLU A 169 -9.08 20.83 -9.94
N MET A 170 -9.06 19.66 -10.58
CA MET A 170 -9.90 18.51 -10.21
C MET A 170 -9.71 18.08 -8.75
N ARG A 171 -8.48 18.12 -8.24
CA ARG A 171 -8.17 17.76 -6.83
C ARG A 171 -8.79 18.74 -5.83
N MET A 172 -8.95 20.00 -6.25
CA MET A 172 -9.43 21.10 -5.41
C MET A 172 -10.95 21.30 -5.44
N ILE A 173 -11.66 20.57 -6.32
CA ILE A 173 -13.13 20.57 -6.35
C ILE A 173 -13.66 20.22 -4.96
N LYS A 174 -14.57 21.05 -4.44
CA LYS A 174 -15.19 20.86 -3.13
C LYS A 174 -16.54 20.16 -3.28
N ILE A 175 -16.73 19.09 -2.51
CA ILE A 175 -18.00 18.38 -2.36
C ILE A 175 -18.32 18.38 -0.86
N GLY A 176 -19.44 18.99 -0.48
CA GLY A 176 -19.84 19.08 0.94
C GLY A 176 -18.80 19.78 1.84
N GLY A 177 -18.10 20.79 1.30
CA GLY A 177 -17.09 21.56 2.04
C GLY A 177 -15.71 20.89 2.19
N ARG A 178 -15.54 19.64 1.72
CA ARG A 178 -14.24 18.96 1.66
C ARG A 178 -13.77 18.83 0.21
N THR A 179 -12.46 18.89 -0.01
CA THR A 179 -11.91 18.65 -1.35
C THR A 179 -12.08 17.19 -1.76
N LEU A 180 -12.26 16.94 -3.05
CA LEU A 180 -12.31 15.59 -3.61
C LEU A 180 -11.07 14.79 -3.22
N TYR A 181 -9.90 15.44 -3.21
CA TYR A 181 -8.65 14.88 -2.69
C TYR A 181 -8.79 14.34 -1.27
N ASN A 182 -9.32 15.14 -0.33
CA ASN A 182 -9.48 14.72 1.06
C ASN A 182 -10.47 13.56 1.20
N ILE A 183 -11.53 13.52 0.38
CA ILE A 183 -12.53 12.46 0.42
C ILE A 183 -11.91 11.14 -0.04
N LEU A 184 -11.28 11.14 -1.23
CA LEU A 184 -10.65 9.95 -1.79
C LEU A 184 -9.50 9.44 -0.92
N GLN A 185 -8.65 10.33 -0.43
CA GLN A 185 -7.52 9.97 0.43
C GLN A 185 -8.00 9.36 1.75
N ASN A 186 -8.96 9.98 2.45
CA ASN A 186 -9.45 9.42 3.71
C ASN A 186 -10.20 8.11 3.49
N GLY A 187 -11.09 8.04 2.49
CA GLY A 187 -11.85 6.83 2.19
C GLY A 187 -10.95 5.65 1.82
N GLY A 188 -9.99 5.86 0.92
CA GLY A 188 -9.02 4.84 0.51
C GLY A 188 -8.17 4.35 1.68
N ASN A 189 -7.67 5.25 2.53
CA ASN A 189 -6.88 4.88 3.71
C ASN A 189 -7.70 4.13 4.75
N ILE A 190 -8.94 4.55 5.04
CA ILE A 190 -9.81 3.87 6.01
C ILE A 190 -10.03 2.42 5.58
N ILE A 191 -10.40 2.18 4.32
CA ILE A 191 -10.63 0.81 3.81
C ILE A 191 -9.33 0.02 3.85
N TYR A 192 -8.23 0.59 3.32
CA TYR A 192 -6.92 -0.05 3.29
C TYR A 192 -6.46 -0.53 4.67
N TYR A 193 -6.39 0.36 5.65
CA TYR A 193 -5.91 0.01 7.00
C TYR A 193 -6.89 -0.88 7.76
N SER A 194 -8.20 -0.75 7.53
CA SER A 194 -9.19 -1.67 8.13
C SER A 194 -8.97 -3.11 7.66
N LEU A 195 -8.68 -3.32 6.37
CA LEU A 195 -8.37 -4.64 5.83
C LEU A 195 -7.05 -5.20 6.38
N LEU A 196 -6.03 -4.34 6.59
CA LEU A 196 -4.78 -4.76 7.22
C LEU A 196 -4.98 -5.18 8.68
N ILE A 197 -5.72 -4.40 9.47
CA ILE A 197 -6.04 -4.75 10.86
C ILE A 197 -6.81 -6.07 10.91
N LEU A 198 -7.83 -6.21 10.04
CA LEU A 198 -8.62 -7.45 9.95
C LEU A 198 -7.75 -8.66 9.61
N TYR A 199 -6.81 -8.51 8.66
CA TYR A 199 -5.84 -9.55 8.34
C TYR A 199 -4.96 -9.92 9.53
N ILE A 200 -4.42 -8.93 10.25
CA ILE A 200 -3.54 -9.15 11.41
C ILE A 200 -4.30 -9.93 12.51
N ILE A 201 -5.53 -9.52 12.80
CA ILE A 201 -6.37 -10.17 13.83
C ILE A 201 -6.77 -11.59 13.41
N LYS A 202 -7.27 -11.79 12.18
CA LYS A 202 -7.67 -13.11 11.70
C LYS A 202 -6.49 -14.08 11.66
N SER A 203 -5.36 -13.63 11.13
CA SER A 203 -4.14 -14.45 11.10
C SER A 203 -3.73 -14.88 12.51
N ARG A 204 -3.85 -14.00 13.51
CA ARG A 204 -3.58 -14.33 14.92
C ARG A 204 -4.40 -15.53 15.38
N ASN A 205 -5.71 -15.50 15.13
CA ASN A 205 -6.63 -16.52 15.61
C ASN A 205 -6.36 -17.87 14.95
N ASP A 206 -6.12 -17.92 13.65
CA ASP A 206 -5.84 -19.18 12.94
C ASP A 206 -4.58 -19.89 13.47
N GLY A 207 -3.55 -19.11 13.81
CA GLY A 207 -2.34 -19.68 14.41
C GLY A 207 -2.52 -20.12 15.87
N LYS A 208 -3.53 -19.62 16.60
CA LYS A 208 -3.87 -20.15 17.93
C LYS A 208 -4.63 -21.48 17.83
N THR A 209 -5.51 -21.60 16.83
CA THR A 209 -6.28 -22.83 16.60
C THR A 209 -5.38 -24.01 16.19
N GLN A 210 -4.26 -23.74 15.51
CA GLN A 210 -3.27 -24.78 15.19
C GLN A 210 -2.51 -25.25 16.45
N ILE A 211 -2.09 -24.34 17.34
CA ILE A 211 -1.36 -24.69 18.58
C ILE A 211 -2.26 -25.43 19.59
N ALA A 212 -3.58 -25.23 19.56
CA ALA A 212 -4.50 -25.90 20.48
C ALA A 212 -4.87 -27.33 20.07
N ASN A 213 -4.52 -27.76 18.85
CA ASN A 213 -4.82 -29.08 18.29
C ASN A 213 -3.58 -29.98 18.15
N ASP A 214 -2.41 -29.50 18.59
CA ASP A 214 -1.15 -30.24 18.70
C ASP A 214 -0.87 -30.58 20.18
#